data_AF-A0A1A8AJH7-F1
#
_entry.id   AF-A0A1A8AJH7-F1
#
_cell.length_a   1.000
_cell.length_b   1.000
_cell.length_c   1.000
_cell.angle_alpha   90.00
_cell.angle_beta   90.00
_cell.angle_gamma   90.00
#
_symmetry.space_group_name_H-M   'P 1'
#
loop_
_entity.id
_entity.type
_entity.pdbx_description
1 polymer ?
#
loop_
_entity_poly.entity_id
_entity_poly.type
_entity_poly.pdbx_seq_one_letter_code
_entity_poly.pdbx_strand_id
1 'polypeptide(L)'
;QQITHILSERPGFAVLKHHADFQEFVDVDSTTDIRNFDKFQVFLSSVEALPQTTAEELHQIQHLPVVNELGSLQILLQRKAPKILEKHKKTGSLKTESRKLLVKVCISHLVKKHGFYPTSAEKVTLAKTIVATFPSLRVQIEGKGEGFEHFYDPLSHSGFLEMRLRNIRRKLEAGQRRYSKRMISCDTGMQSEQDQGGSSATNEWITLMKRLRPSSENISSIKSAMENTYTRRRSWISKKNPTMAEILEEYPRFLDMPNLLDIEFGRMTDGKTELFIRRWEVSIIPKLKSLATMEGGDVSLLTEGMEDQTDDEKCYTMLVVLTHLLPPLPGSRCSIKSAISFLVDFVPAGTSIVSLCSNSEVAQGTQPQLICIGNLKSATCQYIIVASNDGVTIPVNDGLTCALDKLFKLYWVCNLAYPPQLSSVFTFFEYIYEVTISTNRKAKNLPPKHNSSLSHIHLCLLFNSMDREKYGFGKILEPLLDDIKLLERSGVQVENQGDSYQLYGTICVLTADNLAVHSLCGYVESFSANKFCHFCLVEKNLAQTVFDGDELEKRTRENYQQHVWHNDPSSTGVKEDSCLNKLQYFHVTERMCRHYARYSRRCSPFRGEINVTPLHL
;
A
#
# COMPACT_ATOMS: atom_id res chain seq x y z
N GLN A 1 35.44 5.03 6.38
CA GLN A 1 36.65 4.51 7.07
C GLN A 1 37.11 5.42 8.21
N GLN A 2 37.18 6.75 8.07
CA GLN A 2 37.56 7.65 9.18
C GLN A 2 36.55 7.70 10.36
N ILE A 3 35.24 7.56 10.10
CA ILE A 3 34.20 7.59 11.15
C ILE A 3 34.26 6.36 12.07
N THR A 4 34.67 5.21 11.54
CA THR A 4 34.71 3.93 12.27
C THR A 4 35.76 3.95 13.38
N HIS A 5 36.92 4.59 13.14
CA HIS A 5 38.00 4.75 14.12
C HIS A 5 37.63 5.73 15.24
N ILE A 6 36.81 6.74 14.94
CA ILE A 6 36.36 7.74 15.93
C ILE A 6 35.33 7.14 16.90
N LEU A 7 34.52 6.18 16.44
CA LEU A 7 33.48 5.55 17.24
C LEU A 7 33.99 4.39 18.12
N SER A 8 35.09 3.72 17.74
CA SER A 8 35.66 2.61 18.52
C SER A 8 36.46 3.05 19.75
N GLU A 9 36.90 4.31 19.82
CA GLU A 9 37.75 4.82 20.92
C GLU A 9 36.98 5.51 22.06
N ARG A 10 35.64 5.63 21.97
CA ARG A 10 34.82 6.30 23.00
C ARG A 10 33.95 5.31 23.77
N PRO A 11 34.12 5.13 25.09
CA PRO A 11 33.24 4.28 25.89
C PRO A 11 31.83 4.91 25.96
N GLY A 12 30.80 4.15 25.58
CA GLY A 12 29.39 4.56 25.63
C GLY A 12 28.60 4.48 24.32
N PHE A 13 29.23 4.05 23.22
CA PHE A 13 28.58 3.90 21.91
C PHE A 13 28.52 2.42 21.50
N ALA A 14 27.33 1.90 21.24
CA ALA A 14 27.13 0.56 20.67
C ALA A 14 26.62 0.68 19.23
N VAL A 15 27.24 -0.07 18.31
CA VAL A 15 26.89 -0.09 16.89
C VAL A 15 26.18 -1.39 16.57
N LEU A 16 24.91 -1.29 16.17
CA LEU A 16 24.08 -2.45 15.82
C LEU A 16 23.87 -2.52 14.31
N LYS A 17 23.90 -3.72 13.73
CA LYS A 17 23.63 -3.98 12.30
C LYS A 17 22.24 -4.57 12.11
N HIS A 18 21.49 -4.03 11.17
CA HIS A 18 20.17 -4.51 10.79
C HIS A 18 20.27 -5.87 10.10
N HIS A 19 19.67 -6.90 10.70
CA HIS A 19 19.62 -8.23 10.13
C HIS A 19 18.27 -8.42 9.40
N ALA A 20 18.32 -8.42 8.06
CA ALA A 20 17.13 -8.41 7.21
C ALA A 20 16.19 -9.61 7.43
N ASP A 21 16.75 -10.76 7.85
CA ASP A 21 15.97 -11.98 8.06
C ASP A 21 15.15 -11.98 9.36
N PHE A 22 15.50 -11.12 10.32
CA PHE A 22 14.86 -11.04 11.64
C PHE A 22 14.14 -9.71 11.88
N GLN A 23 14.36 -8.71 11.00
CA GLN A 23 13.86 -7.34 11.16
C GLN A 23 14.23 -6.72 12.51
N GLU A 24 15.42 -7.01 13.02
CA GLU A 24 15.97 -6.44 14.26
C GLU A 24 17.45 -6.05 14.11
N PHE A 25 17.94 -5.20 15.01
CA PHE A 25 19.31 -4.69 15.03
C PHE A 25 20.13 -5.47 16.07
N VAL A 26 21.28 -6.00 15.67
CA VAL A 26 22.12 -6.91 16.48
C VAL A 26 23.53 -6.34 16.63
N ASP A 27 24.16 -6.55 17.79
CA ASP A 27 25.53 -6.08 18.08
C ASP A 27 26.54 -6.58 17.05
N VAL A 28 27.52 -5.72 16.75
CA VAL A 28 28.54 -5.97 15.74
C VAL A 28 29.88 -6.21 16.43
N ASP A 29 30.55 -7.32 16.10
CA ASP A 29 31.91 -7.59 16.58
C ASP A 29 32.86 -6.48 16.12
N SER A 30 33.78 -6.08 17.01
CA SER A 30 34.70 -4.94 16.88
C SER A 30 35.65 -5.00 15.67
N THR A 31 35.65 -6.09 14.92
CA THR A 31 36.51 -6.34 13.75
C THR A 31 35.79 -6.16 12.41
N THR A 32 34.52 -5.70 12.38
CA THR A 32 33.73 -5.65 11.14
C THR A 32 33.91 -4.34 10.37
N ASP A 33 34.37 -4.42 9.11
CA ASP A 33 34.56 -3.27 8.22
C ASP A 33 33.22 -2.69 7.73
N ILE A 34 32.88 -1.47 8.19
CA ILE A 34 31.60 -0.79 7.93
C ILE A 34 31.69 -0.01 6.61
N ARG A 35 31.06 -0.55 5.56
CA ARG A 35 31.05 0.07 4.21
C ARG A 35 29.69 0.64 3.76
N ASN A 36 28.60 0.34 4.48
CA ASN A 36 27.23 0.76 4.12
C ASN A 36 26.42 1.15 5.36
N PHE A 37 26.32 2.45 5.65
CA PHE A 37 25.73 2.99 6.88
C PHE A 37 24.20 2.84 6.96
N ASP A 38 23.50 2.65 5.84
CA ASP A 38 22.04 2.47 5.76
C ASP A 38 21.52 1.22 6.50
N LYS A 39 22.43 0.35 6.96
CA LYS A 39 22.13 -0.89 7.68
C LYS A 39 22.60 -0.88 9.13
N PHE A 40 22.98 0.27 9.70
CA PHE A 40 23.50 0.34 11.08
C PHE A 40 22.79 1.41 11.92
N GLN A 41 22.62 1.15 13.21
CA GLN A 41 22.10 2.09 14.22
C GLN A 41 23.14 2.27 15.34
N VAL A 42 23.28 3.49 15.85
CA VAL A 42 24.19 3.82 16.97
C VAL A 42 23.37 4.25 18.17
N PHE A 43 23.58 3.59 19.31
CA PHE A 43 22.93 3.91 20.58
C PHE A 43 23.92 4.51 21.59
N LEU A 44 23.43 5.44 22.41
CA LEU A 44 24.05 5.87 23.66
C LEU A 44 23.40 5.07 24.81
N SER A 45 24.17 4.29 25.55
CA SER A 45 23.63 3.59 26.74
C SER A 45 24.02 4.32 28.03
N SER A 46 23.02 4.65 28.85
CA SER A 46 23.24 5.01 30.26
C SER A 46 23.31 3.72 31.08
N VAL A 47 24.42 3.52 31.78
CA VAL A 47 24.71 2.35 32.60
C VAL A 47 23.83 2.33 33.85
N GLU A 48 23.09 1.25 34.08
CA GLU A 48 22.70 0.79 35.43
C GLU A 48 22.45 -0.73 35.44
N ALA A 49 23.03 -1.40 36.44
CA ALA A 49 23.20 -2.86 36.54
C ALA A 49 22.19 -3.54 37.48
N LEU A 50 22.04 -4.88 37.37
CA LEU A 50 21.75 -5.92 38.42
C LEU A 50 20.80 -7.05 37.89
N PRO A 51 20.72 -8.26 38.53
CA PRO A 51 21.72 -9.33 38.57
C PRO A 51 21.17 -10.72 38.11
N GLN A 52 22.08 -11.69 37.98
CA GLN A 52 21.90 -13.05 37.46
C GLN A 52 21.10 -13.99 38.38
N THR A 53 20.46 -15.03 37.82
CA THR A 53 20.23 -16.29 38.54
C THR A 53 20.07 -17.49 37.59
N THR A 54 20.60 -18.62 38.06
CA THR A 54 21.02 -19.84 37.37
C THR A 54 19.90 -20.86 37.11
N ALA A 55 20.18 -21.77 36.17
CA ALA A 55 19.36 -22.92 35.79
C ALA A 55 19.58 -24.11 36.75
N GLU A 56 18.54 -24.92 37.01
CA GLU A 56 18.67 -26.37 37.21
C GLU A 56 17.33 -27.14 37.28
N GLU A 57 17.38 -28.36 36.73
CA GLU A 57 16.58 -29.58 37.00
C GLU A 57 15.40 -30.04 36.10
N LEU A 58 15.50 -31.33 35.76
CA LEU A 58 14.81 -32.17 34.78
C LEU A 58 14.29 -33.46 35.48
N HIS A 59 13.18 -34.02 34.97
CA HIS A 59 12.59 -35.37 35.19
C HIS A 59 11.85 -35.65 36.53
N GLN A 60 10.73 -36.42 36.64
CA GLN A 60 10.37 -37.75 36.12
C GLN A 60 8.82 -38.02 36.08
N ILE A 61 8.42 -39.21 35.61
CA ILE A 61 7.14 -39.66 34.96
C ILE A 61 6.17 -40.41 35.91
N GLN A 62 4.84 -40.48 35.63
CA GLN A 62 3.98 -41.70 35.81
C GLN A 62 2.50 -41.57 35.27
N HIS A 63 1.86 -42.73 35.03
CA HIS A 63 0.75 -43.07 34.10
C HIS A 63 -0.69 -43.17 34.71
N LEU A 64 -1.72 -42.92 33.85
CA LEU A 64 -3.17 -43.38 33.79
C LEU A 64 -4.16 -43.04 34.95
N PRO A 65 -5.53 -43.02 34.80
CA PRO A 65 -6.40 -43.35 33.66
C PRO A 65 -7.49 -42.30 33.27
N VAL A 66 -8.31 -42.65 32.26
CA VAL A 66 -9.48 -41.96 31.71
C VAL A 66 -10.61 -41.82 32.76
N VAL A 67 -11.25 -40.64 32.88
CA VAL A 67 -12.70 -40.38 33.15
C VAL A 67 -12.98 -38.88 33.44
N ASN A 68 -14.05 -38.35 32.85
CA ASN A 68 -14.73 -37.04 33.04
C ASN A 68 -13.98 -35.72 32.72
N GLU A 69 -14.06 -35.27 31.45
CA GLU A 69 -13.45 -34.00 31.00
C GLU A 69 -14.07 -32.73 31.62
N LEU A 70 -15.32 -32.75 32.08
CA LEU A 70 -15.93 -31.58 32.72
C LEU A 70 -15.37 -31.32 34.14
N GLY A 71 -15.09 -32.40 34.88
CA GLY A 71 -14.41 -32.32 36.18
C GLY A 71 -12.94 -31.93 36.04
N SER A 72 -12.30 -32.32 34.94
CA SER A 72 -10.88 -32.05 34.66
C SER A 72 -10.55 -30.55 34.61
N LEU A 73 -11.38 -29.73 33.97
CA LEU A 73 -11.13 -28.29 33.85
C LEU A 73 -11.33 -27.54 35.18
N GLN A 74 -12.36 -27.89 35.95
CA GLN A 74 -12.59 -27.28 37.27
C GLN A 74 -11.47 -27.63 38.26
N ILE A 75 -11.01 -28.88 38.28
CA ILE A 75 -9.87 -29.32 39.11
C ILE A 75 -8.57 -28.63 38.66
N LEU A 76 -8.35 -28.50 37.34
CA LEU A 76 -7.21 -27.78 36.78
C LEU A 76 -7.19 -26.31 37.22
N LEU A 77 -8.35 -25.65 37.17
CA LEU A 77 -8.50 -24.25 37.57
C LEU A 77 -8.40 -24.07 39.08
N GLN A 78 -8.95 -24.98 39.88
CA GLN A 78 -8.79 -24.96 41.33
C GLN A 78 -7.32 -25.08 41.74
N ARG A 79 -6.53 -25.89 41.02
CA ARG A 79 -5.10 -26.09 41.30
C ARG A 79 -4.19 -24.98 40.77
N LYS A 80 -4.45 -24.45 39.57
CA LYS A 80 -3.53 -23.50 38.89
C LYS A 80 -4.00 -22.05 38.90
N ALA A 81 -5.29 -21.79 39.10
CA ALA A 81 -5.86 -20.44 39.07
C ALA A 81 -7.19 -20.33 39.87
N PRO A 82 -7.20 -20.63 41.18
CA PRO A 82 -8.44 -20.67 41.99
C PRO A 82 -9.19 -19.33 42.00
N LYS A 83 -8.44 -18.23 41.87
CA LYS A 83 -8.96 -16.85 41.75
C LYS A 83 -9.94 -16.67 40.57
N ILE A 84 -9.90 -17.50 39.53
CA ILE A 84 -10.86 -17.43 38.40
C ILE A 84 -12.22 -17.97 38.83
N LEU A 85 -12.23 -19.10 39.56
CA LEU A 85 -13.46 -19.74 40.05
C LEU A 85 -14.12 -18.91 41.14
N GLU A 86 -13.34 -18.34 42.06
CA GLU A 86 -13.85 -17.44 43.10
C GLU A 86 -14.45 -16.14 42.54
N LYS A 87 -13.78 -15.54 41.54
CA LYS A 87 -14.30 -14.34 40.85
C LYS A 87 -15.59 -14.65 40.10
N HIS A 88 -15.65 -15.77 39.38
CA HIS A 88 -16.87 -16.18 38.69
C HIS A 88 -18.04 -16.44 39.66
N LYS A 89 -17.79 -17.10 40.80
CA LYS A 89 -18.81 -17.32 41.85
C LYS A 89 -19.35 -16.02 42.44
N LYS A 90 -18.54 -14.96 42.50
CA LYS A 90 -18.93 -13.65 43.04
C LYS A 90 -19.60 -12.73 42.02
N THR A 91 -19.19 -12.75 40.74
CA THR A 91 -19.63 -11.77 39.73
C THR A 91 -20.46 -12.35 38.58
N GLY A 92 -20.64 -13.67 38.50
CA GLY A 92 -21.38 -14.34 37.42
C GLY A 92 -20.74 -14.26 36.01
N SER A 93 -19.70 -13.47 35.84
CA SER A 93 -18.97 -13.26 34.59
C SER A 93 -17.49 -12.97 34.84
N LEU A 94 -16.64 -13.24 33.84
CA LEU A 94 -15.19 -13.04 33.92
C LEU A 94 -14.75 -11.76 33.18
N LYS A 95 -13.95 -10.92 33.83
CA LYS A 95 -13.28 -9.76 33.20
C LYS A 95 -12.17 -10.18 32.23
N THR A 96 -11.79 -9.32 31.30
CA THR A 96 -10.79 -9.57 30.24
C THR A 96 -9.48 -10.20 30.75
N GLU A 97 -8.93 -9.68 31.85
CA GLU A 97 -7.70 -10.22 32.44
C GLU A 97 -7.86 -11.66 32.97
N SER A 98 -9.02 -11.98 33.55
CA SER A 98 -9.34 -13.35 33.98
C SER A 98 -9.55 -14.30 32.78
N ARG A 99 -10.11 -13.80 31.66
CA ARG A 99 -10.29 -14.58 30.42
C ARG A 99 -8.95 -14.90 29.74
N LYS A 100 -8.01 -13.94 29.71
CA LYS A 100 -6.64 -14.17 29.22
C LYS A 100 -5.91 -15.22 30.06
N LEU A 101 -6.05 -15.14 31.40
CA LEU A 101 -5.45 -16.11 32.31
C LEU A 101 -6.06 -17.51 32.13
N LEU A 102 -7.38 -17.62 31.96
CA LEU A 102 -8.09 -18.86 31.65
C LEU A 102 -7.51 -19.53 30.40
N VAL A 103 -7.45 -18.81 29.27
CA VAL A 103 -6.89 -19.31 28.01
C VAL A 103 -5.43 -19.75 28.17
N LYS A 104 -4.62 -19.00 28.93
CA LYS A 104 -3.22 -19.34 29.21
C LYS A 104 -3.09 -20.65 29.98
N VAL A 105 -3.92 -20.88 30.99
CA VAL A 105 -3.92 -22.12 31.80
C VAL A 105 -4.40 -23.30 30.96
N CYS A 106 -5.47 -23.14 30.19
CA CYS A 106 -6.03 -24.16 29.32
C CYS A 106 -5.02 -24.60 28.24
N ILE A 107 -4.38 -23.66 27.54
CA ILE A 107 -3.37 -23.98 26.53
C ILE A 107 -2.11 -24.58 27.14
N SER A 108 -1.68 -24.12 28.32
CA SER A 108 -0.54 -24.75 29.03
C SER A 108 -0.82 -26.22 29.34
N HIS A 109 -2.05 -26.56 29.74
CA HIS A 109 -2.44 -27.95 29.95
C HIS A 109 -2.57 -28.73 28.65
N LEU A 110 -3.16 -28.14 27.61
CA LEU A 110 -3.29 -28.76 26.29
C LEU A 110 -1.92 -29.11 25.69
N VAL A 111 -0.95 -28.19 25.77
CA VAL A 111 0.42 -28.41 25.30
C VAL A 111 1.14 -29.48 26.13
N LYS A 112 0.89 -29.53 27.45
CA LYS A 112 1.45 -30.58 28.31
C LYS A 112 0.91 -31.97 27.95
N LYS A 113 -0.33 -32.06 27.46
CA LYS A 113 -1.02 -33.33 27.14
C LYS A 113 -0.77 -33.80 25.69
N HIS A 114 -0.76 -32.88 24.73
CA HIS A 114 -0.74 -33.19 23.29
C HIS A 114 0.47 -32.57 22.53
N GLY A 115 1.42 -31.98 23.26
CA GLY A 115 2.58 -31.29 22.68
C GLY A 115 2.23 -29.93 22.05
N PHE A 116 3.19 -29.32 21.34
CA PHE A 116 3.00 -27.98 20.76
C PHE A 116 2.05 -27.95 19.54
N TYR A 117 1.61 -29.11 19.04
CA TYR A 117 0.79 -29.25 17.84
C TYR A 117 -0.46 -30.12 18.07
N PRO A 118 -1.38 -29.68 18.95
CA PRO A 118 -2.64 -30.39 19.15
C PRO A 118 -3.49 -30.38 17.87
N THR A 119 -4.29 -31.42 17.68
CA THR A 119 -5.18 -31.61 16.52
C THR A 119 -6.38 -30.66 16.58
N SER A 120 -7.10 -30.52 15.46
CA SER A 120 -8.33 -29.70 15.41
C SER A 120 -9.38 -30.21 16.39
N ALA A 121 -9.55 -31.54 16.48
CA ALA A 121 -10.49 -32.17 17.40
C ALA A 121 -10.19 -31.83 18.87
N GLU A 122 -8.93 -31.91 19.29
CA GLU A 122 -8.51 -31.60 20.67
C GLU A 122 -8.79 -30.14 21.06
N LYS A 123 -8.64 -29.21 20.11
CA LYS A 123 -8.93 -27.78 20.32
C LYS A 123 -10.44 -27.51 20.40
N VAL A 124 -11.24 -28.18 19.57
CA VAL A 124 -12.72 -28.11 19.61
C VAL A 124 -13.22 -28.63 20.95
N THR A 125 -12.73 -29.79 21.41
CA THR A 125 -13.07 -30.35 22.71
C THR A 125 -12.80 -29.35 23.84
N LEU A 126 -11.60 -28.76 23.87
CA LEU A 126 -11.25 -27.75 24.88
C LEU A 126 -12.15 -26.50 24.83
N ALA A 127 -12.47 -26.01 23.63
CA ALA A 127 -13.36 -24.86 23.46
C ALA A 127 -14.77 -25.15 23.98
N LYS A 128 -15.32 -26.35 23.70
CA LYS A 128 -16.61 -26.80 24.23
C LYS A 128 -16.58 -26.94 25.75
N THR A 129 -15.52 -27.50 26.34
CA THR A 129 -15.38 -27.63 27.81
C THR A 129 -15.33 -26.27 28.51
N ILE A 130 -14.66 -25.26 27.91
CA ILE A 130 -14.60 -23.90 28.47
C ILE A 130 -16.00 -23.28 28.54
N VAL A 131 -16.77 -23.36 27.45
CA VAL A 131 -18.12 -22.80 27.38
C VAL A 131 -19.10 -23.56 28.29
N ALA A 132 -18.94 -24.88 28.43
CA ALA A 132 -19.73 -25.67 29.36
C ALA A 132 -19.44 -25.32 30.84
N THR A 133 -18.19 -24.98 31.16
CA THR A 133 -17.77 -24.60 32.53
C THR A 133 -18.16 -23.16 32.86
N PHE A 134 -18.14 -22.27 31.87
CA PHE A 134 -18.51 -20.86 32.00
C PHE A 134 -19.57 -20.49 30.95
N PRO A 135 -20.85 -20.79 31.20
CA PRO A 135 -21.93 -20.50 30.24
C PRO A 135 -22.02 -19.02 29.83
N SER A 136 -21.59 -18.11 30.71
CA SER A 136 -21.52 -16.66 30.43
C SER A 136 -20.48 -16.26 29.37
N LEU A 137 -19.63 -17.20 28.93
CA LEU A 137 -18.69 -17.00 27.83
C LEU A 137 -19.19 -17.59 26.50
N ARG A 138 -20.37 -18.21 26.47
CA ARG A 138 -21.00 -18.66 25.23
C ARG A 138 -21.46 -17.44 24.43
N VAL A 139 -20.98 -17.33 23.19
CA VAL A 139 -21.43 -16.25 22.28
C VAL A 139 -22.12 -16.91 21.10
N GLN A 140 -23.44 -17.00 21.17
CA GLN A 140 -24.28 -17.52 20.10
C GLN A 140 -24.94 -16.35 19.37
N ILE A 141 -24.74 -16.28 18.06
CA ILE A 141 -25.39 -15.30 17.18
C ILE A 141 -26.66 -15.97 16.65
N GLU A 142 -27.79 -15.25 16.62
CA GLU A 142 -29.13 -15.73 16.25
C GLU A 142 -29.13 -16.84 15.19
N GLY A 143 -29.28 -18.10 15.65
CA GLY A 143 -29.41 -19.28 14.80
C GLY A 143 -28.13 -19.84 14.16
N LYS A 144 -26.92 -19.32 14.43
CA LYS A 144 -25.65 -19.82 13.85
C LYS A 144 -24.62 -20.19 14.92
N GLY A 145 -24.10 -21.40 14.82
CA GLY A 145 -23.01 -21.93 15.66
C GLY A 145 -23.46 -22.43 17.03
N GLU A 146 -22.59 -23.21 17.68
CA GLU A 146 -22.81 -23.73 19.04
C GLU A 146 -22.29 -22.76 20.12
N GLY A 147 -21.57 -21.70 19.74
CA GLY A 147 -21.17 -20.57 20.60
C GLY A 147 -19.79 -20.69 21.26
N PHE A 148 -18.96 -21.62 20.80
CA PHE A 148 -17.57 -21.84 21.24
C PHE A 148 -16.52 -21.39 20.20
N GLU A 149 -16.96 -21.04 18.99
CA GLU A 149 -16.13 -20.83 17.79
C GLU A 149 -15.12 -19.69 17.96
N HIS A 150 -15.42 -18.69 18.80
CA HIS A 150 -14.50 -17.61 19.12
C HIS A 150 -13.27 -18.07 19.96
N PHE A 151 -13.38 -19.20 20.67
CA PHE A 151 -12.22 -19.84 21.30
C PHE A 151 -11.44 -20.68 20.29
N TYR A 152 -12.13 -21.44 19.44
CA TYR A 152 -11.52 -22.13 18.30
C TYR A 152 -12.58 -22.49 17.26
N ASP A 153 -12.38 -21.99 16.03
CA ASP A 153 -13.19 -22.33 14.87
C ASP A 153 -12.47 -23.39 14.01
N PRO A 154 -13.03 -24.60 13.86
CA PRO A 154 -12.42 -25.66 13.06
C PRO A 154 -12.41 -25.37 11.55
N LEU A 155 -13.26 -24.47 11.04
CA LEU A 155 -13.33 -24.12 9.62
C LEU A 155 -12.26 -23.09 9.22
N SER A 156 -12.10 -22.03 10.02
CA SER A 156 -11.09 -20.99 9.76
C SER A 156 -9.73 -21.24 10.42
N HIS A 157 -9.61 -22.31 11.23
CA HIS A 157 -8.43 -22.58 12.06
C HIS A 157 -7.96 -21.35 12.83
N SER A 158 -8.90 -20.63 13.42
CA SER A 158 -8.67 -19.36 14.13
C SER A 158 -9.35 -19.35 15.49
N GLY A 159 -9.12 -18.30 16.30
CA GLY A 159 -9.66 -18.18 17.66
C GLY A 159 -8.59 -18.04 18.74
N PHE A 160 -9.02 -17.74 19.97
CA PHE A 160 -8.11 -17.44 21.09
C PHE A 160 -7.15 -18.59 21.42
N LEU A 161 -7.58 -19.84 21.30
CA LEU A 161 -6.77 -21.03 21.55
C LEU A 161 -5.65 -21.17 20.50
N GLU A 162 -5.98 -21.01 19.20
CA GLU A 162 -4.99 -21.13 18.11
C GLU A 162 -4.00 -19.95 18.11
N MET A 163 -4.47 -18.73 18.38
CA MET A 163 -3.61 -17.55 18.49
C MET A 163 -2.55 -17.75 19.59
N ARG A 164 -2.94 -18.31 20.74
CA ARG A 164 -2.00 -18.57 21.84
C ARG A 164 -1.02 -19.70 21.50
N LEU A 165 -1.47 -20.78 20.87
CA LEU A 165 -0.59 -21.86 20.40
C LEU A 165 0.44 -21.35 19.39
N ARG A 166 0.05 -20.48 18.46
CA ARG A 166 0.96 -19.83 17.49
C ARG A 166 2.05 -19.03 18.20
N ASN A 167 1.69 -18.28 19.24
CA ASN A 167 2.66 -17.52 20.04
C ASN A 167 3.62 -18.40 20.84
N ILE A 168 3.19 -19.59 21.28
CA ILE A 168 4.08 -20.56 21.94
C ILE A 168 5.05 -21.16 20.92
N ARG A 169 4.56 -21.56 19.73
CA ARG A 169 5.38 -22.15 18.66
C ARG A 169 6.50 -21.22 18.17
N ARG A 170 6.26 -19.91 18.17
CA ARG A 170 7.26 -18.88 17.82
C ARG A 170 8.46 -18.84 18.76
N LYS A 171 8.30 -19.31 19.99
CA LYS A 171 9.34 -19.29 21.04
C LYS A 171 10.02 -20.64 21.26
N LEU A 172 9.73 -21.64 20.43
CA LEU A 172 10.33 -22.98 20.54
C LEU A 172 11.79 -22.98 20.08
N GLU A 173 12.63 -23.83 20.66
CA GLU A 173 13.99 -24.09 20.17
C GLU A 173 13.97 -24.95 18.89
N ALA A 174 15.06 -24.92 18.11
CA ALA A 174 15.12 -25.55 16.79
C ALA A 174 14.78 -27.06 16.79
N GLY A 175 15.15 -27.80 17.85
CA GLY A 175 14.81 -29.22 18.00
C GLY A 175 13.36 -29.51 18.44
N GLN A 176 12.67 -28.50 18.99
CA GLN A 176 11.26 -28.59 19.38
C GLN A 176 10.32 -28.14 18.25
N ARG A 177 10.86 -27.51 17.21
CA ARG A 177 10.14 -27.13 15.99
C ARG A 177 10.08 -28.36 15.08
N ARG A 178 8.88 -28.65 14.56
CA ARG A 178 8.65 -29.75 13.61
C ARG A 178 9.41 -29.55 12.27
N TYR A 179 10.00 -28.38 12.04
CA TYR A 179 10.81 -28.04 10.86
C TYR A 179 12.10 -27.30 11.28
N SER A 180 13.26 -27.77 10.80
CA SER A 180 14.59 -27.18 11.04
C SER A 180 15.22 -26.72 9.72
N LYS A 181 15.90 -25.56 9.69
CA LYS A 181 16.56 -24.98 8.50
C LYS A 181 17.97 -25.57 8.34
N ARG A 182 18.31 -26.09 7.15
CA ARG A 182 19.71 -26.37 6.74
C ARG A 182 20.34 -25.13 6.09
N MET A 183 21.58 -24.84 6.45
CA MET A 183 22.45 -23.85 5.79
C MET A 183 23.18 -24.48 4.60
N ILE A 184 23.32 -23.77 3.48
CA ILE A 184 24.30 -24.08 2.42
C ILE A 184 24.90 -22.77 1.86
N SER A 185 26.24 -22.75 1.78
CA SER A 185 27.09 -21.75 1.15
C SER A 185 27.15 -21.90 -0.37
N CYS A 186 27.53 -20.83 -1.06
CA CYS A 186 27.69 -20.73 -2.50
C CYS A 186 28.77 -21.65 -3.08
N ASP A 187 28.48 -22.37 -4.17
CA ASP A 187 29.21 -22.21 -5.43
C ASP A 187 28.47 -22.78 -6.67
N THR A 188 28.67 -22.10 -7.81
CA THR A 188 28.35 -22.33 -9.24
C THR A 188 27.29 -23.36 -9.72
N GLY A 189 26.36 -22.89 -10.56
CA GLY A 189 25.92 -23.64 -11.77
C GLY A 189 24.44 -24.03 -11.90
N MET A 190 23.71 -23.26 -12.71
CA MET A 190 22.49 -23.57 -13.48
C MET A 190 21.25 -24.25 -12.83
N GLN A 191 20.11 -23.72 -13.28
CA GLN A 191 18.71 -24.13 -13.09
C GLN A 191 17.94 -23.49 -11.93
N SER A 192 16.72 -23.15 -12.31
CA SER A 192 15.63 -22.42 -11.64
C SER A 192 15.25 -22.92 -10.25
N GLU A 193 14.49 -22.06 -9.53
CA GLU A 193 13.76 -22.28 -8.26
C GLU A 193 14.54 -21.92 -6.97
N GLN A 194 14.01 -21.44 -5.83
CA GLN A 194 12.64 -21.22 -5.33
C GLN A 194 12.69 -20.37 -4.04
N ASP A 195 11.66 -19.56 -3.80
CA ASP A 195 11.40 -18.76 -2.59
C ASP A 195 10.27 -19.42 -1.79
N GLN A 196 10.52 -19.99 -0.59
CA GLN A 196 9.45 -20.63 0.21
C GLN A 196 9.58 -20.45 1.74
N GLY A 197 8.58 -19.78 2.31
CA GLY A 197 7.97 -20.12 3.60
C GLY A 197 6.43 -20.05 3.61
N GLY A 198 5.81 -19.49 2.57
CA GLY A 198 4.35 -19.44 2.36
C GLY A 198 3.90 -19.93 0.98
N SER A 199 4.75 -20.67 0.27
CA SER A 199 4.61 -20.89 -1.18
C SER A 199 3.90 -22.21 -1.54
N SER A 200 3.97 -23.29 -0.74
CA SER A 200 3.34 -24.59 -1.06
C SER A 200 1.82 -24.53 -1.29
N ALA A 201 1.03 -24.07 -0.31
CA ALA A 201 -0.44 -24.07 -0.44
C ALA A 201 -0.93 -23.13 -1.55
N THR A 202 -0.28 -21.99 -1.76
CA THR A 202 -0.64 -21.07 -2.85
C THR A 202 -0.18 -21.60 -4.22
N ASN A 203 0.96 -22.31 -4.30
CA ASN A 203 1.38 -23.04 -5.50
C ASN A 203 0.40 -24.16 -5.85
N GLU A 204 -0.16 -24.85 -4.85
CA GLU A 204 -1.21 -25.85 -5.05
C GLU A 204 -2.46 -25.22 -5.67
N TRP A 205 -2.89 -24.05 -5.19
CA TRP A 205 -4.02 -23.31 -5.78
C TRP A 205 -3.74 -22.84 -7.21
N ILE A 206 -2.54 -22.33 -7.50
CA ILE A 206 -2.14 -21.96 -8.87
C ILE A 206 -2.14 -23.20 -9.76
N THR A 207 -1.54 -24.31 -9.30
CA THR A 207 -1.49 -25.58 -10.03
C THR A 207 -2.90 -26.12 -10.31
N LEU A 208 -3.78 -26.11 -9.30
CA LEU A 208 -5.19 -26.50 -9.42
C LEU A 208 -5.89 -25.65 -10.48
N MET A 209 -5.76 -24.33 -10.41
CA MET A 209 -6.38 -23.39 -11.33
C MET A 209 -5.89 -23.57 -12.78
N LYS A 210 -4.59 -23.85 -12.99
CA LYS A 210 -4.05 -24.15 -14.33
C LYS A 210 -4.63 -25.46 -14.89
N ARG A 211 -4.83 -26.48 -14.05
CA ARG A 211 -5.36 -27.81 -14.44
C ARG A 211 -6.87 -27.83 -14.71
N LEU A 212 -7.64 -27.00 -14.00
CA LEU A 212 -9.10 -26.96 -14.15
C LEU A 212 -9.49 -26.15 -15.39
N ARG A 213 -10.28 -26.75 -16.28
CA ARG A 213 -10.94 -26.03 -17.37
C ARG A 213 -12.24 -25.38 -16.88
N PRO A 214 -12.64 -24.22 -17.45
CA PRO A 214 -13.94 -23.62 -17.17
C PRO A 214 -15.08 -24.59 -17.51
N SER A 215 -15.85 -24.99 -16.49
CA SER A 215 -17.07 -25.79 -16.61
C SER A 215 -17.99 -25.46 -15.43
N SER A 216 -19.28 -25.76 -15.53
CA SER A 216 -20.25 -25.54 -14.45
C SER A 216 -19.78 -26.12 -13.10
N GLU A 217 -19.15 -27.30 -13.14
CA GLU A 217 -18.61 -27.99 -11.97
C GLU A 217 -17.35 -27.33 -11.40
N ASN A 218 -16.48 -26.79 -12.27
CA ASN A 218 -15.17 -26.26 -11.87
C ASN A 218 -15.19 -24.76 -11.53
N ILE A 219 -16.21 -24.00 -11.96
CA ILE A 219 -16.27 -22.54 -11.78
C ILE A 219 -16.09 -22.12 -10.31
N SER A 220 -16.69 -22.84 -9.36
CA SER A 220 -16.57 -22.54 -7.93
C SER A 220 -15.14 -22.75 -7.42
N SER A 221 -14.51 -23.86 -7.81
CA SER A 221 -13.12 -24.20 -7.47
C SER A 221 -12.13 -23.23 -8.10
N ILE A 222 -12.34 -22.84 -9.37
CA ILE A 222 -11.51 -21.83 -10.04
C ILE A 222 -11.65 -20.47 -9.35
N LYS A 223 -12.86 -20.03 -9.03
CA LYS A 223 -13.08 -18.78 -8.27
C LYS A 223 -12.41 -18.83 -6.90
N SER A 224 -12.51 -19.94 -6.19
CA SER A 224 -11.82 -20.14 -4.91
C SER A 224 -10.30 -20.10 -5.05
N ALA A 225 -9.74 -20.70 -6.10
CA ALA A 225 -8.31 -20.65 -6.38
C ALA A 225 -7.83 -19.23 -6.72
N MET A 226 -8.62 -18.49 -7.51
CA MET A 226 -8.37 -17.07 -7.79
C MET A 226 -8.44 -16.22 -6.52
N GLU A 227 -9.38 -16.51 -5.62
CA GLU A 227 -9.52 -15.83 -4.33
C GLU A 227 -8.31 -16.09 -3.42
N ASN A 228 -7.91 -17.35 -3.25
CA ASN A 228 -6.81 -17.75 -2.38
C ASN A 228 -5.43 -17.31 -2.90
N THR A 229 -5.31 -17.03 -4.20
CA THR A 229 -4.06 -16.55 -4.82
C THR A 229 -3.99 -15.04 -4.95
N TYR A 230 -5.07 -14.30 -4.65
CA TYR A 230 -5.17 -12.85 -4.87
C TYR A 230 -4.00 -12.06 -4.25
N THR A 231 -3.75 -12.21 -2.95
CA THR A 231 -2.71 -11.45 -2.23
C THR A 231 -1.32 -11.70 -2.81
N ARG A 232 -1.01 -12.97 -3.13
CA ARG A 232 0.26 -13.33 -3.76
C ARG A 232 0.36 -12.75 -5.16
N ARG A 233 -0.67 -12.92 -5.99
CA ARG A 233 -0.73 -12.40 -7.35
C ARG A 233 -0.52 -10.89 -7.36
N ARG A 234 -1.22 -10.17 -6.48
CA ARG A 234 -1.06 -8.71 -6.36
C ARG A 234 0.33 -8.29 -5.93
N SER A 235 0.90 -8.98 -4.94
CA SER A 235 2.27 -8.74 -4.51
C SER A 235 3.28 -9.02 -5.63
N TRP A 236 3.10 -10.11 -6.38
CA TRP A 236 3.97 -10.47 -7.50
C TRP A 236 3.89 -9.44 -8.63
N ILE A 237 2.69 -9.10 -9.10
CA ILE A 237 2.51 -8.09 -10.16
C ILE A 237 3.09 -6.74 -9.74
N SER A 238 2.86 -6.32 -8.50
CA SER A 238 3.34 -5.03 -7.98
C SER A 238 4.87 -4.98 -7.82
N LYS A 239 5.50 -6.07 -7.34
CA LYS A 239 6.94 -6.09 -7.04
C LYS A 239 7.81 -6.45 -8.22
N LYS A 240 7.35 -7.37 -9.08
CA LYS A 240 8.13 -7.90 -10.20
C LYS A 240 7.80 -7.20 -11.52
N ASN A 241 6.68 -6.48 -11.59
CA ASN A 241 6.20 -5.80 -12.79
C ASN A 241 6.27 -6.67 -14.06
N PRO A 242 5.68 -7.88 -14.03
CA PRO A 242 5.67 -8.80 -15.15
C PRO A 242 4.89 -8.24 -16.36
N THR A 243 5.20 -8.78 -17.54
CA THR A 243 4.48 -8.54 -18.79
C THR A 243 3.06 -9.11 -18.74
N MET A 244 2.19 -8.69 -19.68
CA MET A 244 0.84 -9.22 -19.74
C MET A 244 0.87 -10.72 -20.09
N ALA A 245 1.76 -11.14 -21.00
CA ALA A 245 2.03 -12.56 -21.29
C ALA A 245 2.34 -13.38 -20.03
N GLU A 246 3.32 -12.97 -19.23
CA GLU A 246 3.71 -13.69 -18.01
C GLU A 246 2.55 -13.79 -17.00
N ILE A 247 1.75 -12.71 -16.86
CA ILE A 247 0.58 -12.72 -15.98
C ILE A 247 -0.45 -13.74 -16.45
N LEU A 248 -0.72 -13.79 -17.75
CA LEU A 248 -1.72 -14.67 -18.34
C LEU A 248 -1.23 -16.12 -18.44
N GLU A 249 0.08 -16.35 -18.54
CA GLU A 249 0.66 -17.68 -18.41
C GLU A 249 0.54 -18.21 -16.97
N GLU A 250 0.77 -17.34 -15.97
CA GLU A 250 0.65 -17.72 -14.56
C GLU A 250 -0.81 -17.83 -14.12
N TYR A 251 -1.71 -17.00 -14.66
CA TYR A 251 -3.14 -16.95 -14.36
C TYR A 251 -4.01 -17.03 -15.64
N PRO A 252 -4.02 -18.17 -16.34
CA PRO A 252 -4.66 -18.33 -17.65
C PRO A 252 -6.18 -18.14 -17.65
N ARG A 253 -6.82 -18.27 -16.49
CA ARG A 253 -8.28 -18.11 -16.37
C ARG A 253 -8.75 -16.68 -16.68
N PHE A 254 -7.86 -15.69 -16.65
CA PHE A 254 -8.22 -14.34 -17.12
C PHE A 254 -8.54 -14.27 -18.62
N LEU A 255 -8.03 -15.21 -19.43
CA LEU A 255 -8.31 -15.27 -20.87
C LEU A 255 -9.69 -15.84 -21.18
N ASP A 256 -10.06 -16.93 -20.50
CA ASP A 256 -11.26 -17.71 -20.85
C ASP A 256 -12.39 -17.60 -19.83
N MET A 257 -12.20 -16.86 -18.74
CA MET A 257 -13.26 -16.45 -17.82
C MET A 257 -13.24 -14.93 -17.61
N PRO A 258 -13.83 -14.15 -18.54
CA PRO A 258 -13.76 -12.67 -18.53
C PRO A 258 -14.31 -12.03 -17.24
N ASN A 259 -15.23 -12.69 -16.54
CA ASN A 259 -15.78 -12.22 -15.26
C ASN A 259 -14.74 -12.17 -14.13
N LEU A 260 -13.63 -12.90 -14.23
CA LEU A 260 -12.55 -12.85 -13.26
C LEU A 260 -11.83 -11.50 -13.28
N LEU A 261 -11.77 -10.82 -14.44
CA LEU A 261 -11.23 -9.45 -14.53
C LEU A 261 -12.09 -8.47 -13.73
N ASP A 262 -13.41 -8.59 -13.79
CA ASP A 262 -14.32 -7.74 -13.00
C ASP A 262 -14.17 -8.01 -11.51
N ILE A 263 -14.09 -9.28 -11.11
CA ILE A 263 -13.91 -9.66 -9.69
C ILE A 263 -12.59 -9.11 -9.16
N GLU A 264 -11.51 -9.27 -9.91
CA GLU A 264 -10.19 -8.79 -9.54
C GLU A 264 -10.16 -7.26 -9.42
N PHE A 265 -10.69 -6.56 -10.45
CA PHE A 265 -10.79 -5.10 -10.46
C PHE A 265 -11.68 -4.57 -9.33
N GLY A 266 -12.84 -5.21 -9.10
CA GLY A 266 -13.76 -4.86 -8.03
C GLY A 266 -13.11 -4.96 -6.66
N ARG A 267 -12.30 -5.99 -6.43
CA ARG A 267 -11.54 -6.12 -5.18
C ARG A 267 -10.46 -5.06 -5.01
N MET A 268 -9.85 -4.61 -6.11
CA MET A 268 -8.87 -3.52 -6.10
C MET A 268 -9.49 -2.14 -5.87
N THR A 269 -10.78 -1.98 -6.16
CA THR A 269 -11.46 -0.67 -6.24
C THR A 269 -12.66 -0.53 -5.30
N ASP A 270 -12.82 -1.46 -4.35
CA ASP A 270 -13.93 -1.49 -3.40
C ASP A 270 -15.31 -1.60 -4.08
N GLY A 271 -15.42 -2.43 -5.12
CA GLY A 271 -16.69 -2.79 -5.77
C GLY A 271 -17.14 -1.88 -6.91
N LYS A 272 -16.25 -1.03 -7.45
CA LYS A 272 -16.57 -0.01 -8.47
C LYS A 272 -16.67 -0.55 -9.91
N THR A 273 -17.02 -1.83 -10.11
CA THR A 273 -16.92 -2.51 -11.42
C THR A 273 -17.87 -1.97 -12.48
N GLU A 274 -19.05 -1.50 -12.10
CA GLU A 274 -20.14 -1.10 -13.03
C GLU A 274 -20.20 0.41 -13.27
N LEU A 275 -19.34 1.21 -12.62
CA LEU A 275 -19.48 2.67 -12.64
C LEU A 275 -19.29 3.27 -14.03
N PHE A 276 -18.39 2.72 -14.84
CA PHE A 276 -18.18 3.18 -16.20
C PHE A 276 -19.42 2.95 -17.06
N ILE A 277 -19.88 1.70 -17.16
CA ILE A 277 -21.07 1.33 -17.93
C ILE A 277 -22.29 2.17 -17.49
N ARG A 278 -22.54 2.28 -16.18
CA ARG A 278 -23.70 3.02 -15.65
C ARG A 278 -23.65 4.52 -15.92
N ARG A 279 -22.46 5.12 -16.01
CA ARG A 279 -22.31 6.58 -16.12
C ARG A 279 -22.05 7.04 -17.53
N TRP A 280 -21.40 6.21 -18.35
CA TRP A 280 -20.95 6.59 -19.69
C TRP A 280 -22.13 7.11 -20.52
N GLU A 281 -23.11 6.25 -20.80
CA GLU A 281 -24.26 6.60 -21.63
C GLU A 281 -25.22 7.58 -20.94
N VAL A 282 -25.50 7.35 -19.65
CA VAL A 282 -26.56 8.09 -18.94
C VAL A 282 -26.13 9.49 -18.50
N SER A 283 -24.86 9.68 -18.14
CA SER A 283 -24.39 10.94 -17.52
C SER A 283 -23.27 11.63 -18.28
N ILE A 284 -22.30 10.87 -18.83
CA ILE A 284 -21.10 11.43 -19.44
C ILE A 284 -21.38 11.86 -20.88
N ILE A 285 -21.98 11.00 -21.72
CA ILE A 285 -22.32 11.31 -23.12
C ILE A 285 -23.15 12.60 -23.24
N PRO A 286 -24.24 12.81 -22.48
CA PRO A 286 -25.02 14.05 -22.58
C PRO A 286 -24.21 15.31 -22.22
N LYS A 287 -23.30 15.21 -21.24
CA LYS A 287 -22.42 16.32 -20.84
C LYS A 287 -21.37 16.61 -21.89
N LEU A 288 -20.75 15.59 -22.47
CA LEU A 288 -19.78 15.75 -23.55
C LEU A 288 -20.44 16.36 -24.79
N LYS A 289 -21.66 15.93 -25.14
CA LYS A 289 -22.44 16.53 -26.24
C LYS A 289 -22.69 18.03 -25.99
N SER A 290 -23.13 18.38 -24.78
CA SER A 290 -23.34 19.78 -24.39
C SER A 290 -22.05 20.61 -24.46
N LEU A 291 -20.92 20.08 -23.98
CA LEU A 291 -19.62 20.74 -24.07
C LEU A 291 -19.14 20.92 -25.52
N ALA A 292 -19.28 19.89 -26.36
CA ALA A 292 -18.92 19.95 -27.77
C ALA A 292 -19.68 21.05 -28.53
N THR A 293 -20.99 21.21 -28.24
CA THR A 293 -21.79 22.29 -28.84
C THR A 293 -21.37 23.68 -28.38
N MET A 294 -20.79 23.82 -27.17
CA MET A 294 -20.32 25.11 -26.65
C MET A 294 -18.93 25.50 -27.17
N GLU A 295 -18.02 24.55 -27.36
CA GLU A 295 -16.65 24.79 -27.88
C GLU A 295 -16.66 25.26 -29.35
N GLY A 296 -17.63 24.82 -30.16
CA GLY A 296 -17.75 25.19 -31.57
C GLY A 296 -16.73 24.52 -32.49
N GLY A 297 -16.62 25.03 -33.73
CA GLY A 297 -15.66 24.54 -34.74
C GLY A 297 -15.83 23.08 -35.14
N ASP A 298 -14.70 22.40 -35.42
CA ASP A 298 -14.67 20.99 -35.85
C ASP A 298 -15.29 20.02 -34.82
N VAL A 299 -15.27 20.37 -33.53
CA VAL A 299 -15.80 19.51 -32.46
C VAL A 299 -17.33 19.52 -32.43
N SER A 300 -17.96 20.65 -32.74
CA SER A 300 -19.42 20.75 -32.84
C SER A 300 -19.96 19.92 -34.01
N LEU A 301 -19.25 19.93 -35.15
CA LEU A 301 -19.62 19.15 -36.35
C LEU A 301 -19.68 17.65 -36.08
N LEU A 302 -18.83 17.14 -35.19
CA LEU A 302 -18.83 15.71 -34.80
C LEU A 302 -20.14 15.27 -34.13
N THR A 303 -20.89 16.21 -33.55
CA THR A 303 -22.13 15.91 -32.83
C THR A 303 -23.40 16.07 -33.68
N GLU A 304 -23.26 16.51 -34.93
CA GLU A 304 -24.37 16.63 -35.87
C GLU A 304 -24.86 15.25 -36.32
N GLY A 305 -26.18 15.03 -36.34
CA GLY A 305 -26.78 13.77 -36.79
C GLY A 305 -26.52 12.56 -35.88
N MET A 306 -26.07 12.76 -34.62
CA MET A 306 -25.84 11.66 -33.68
C MET A 306 -27.11 10.93 -33.23
N GLU A 307 -28.30 11.48 -33.44
CA GLU A 307 -29.55 10.87 -32.96
C GLU A 307 -29.85 9.55 -33.68
N ASP A 308 -29.49 9.46 -34.96
CA ASP A 308 -29.69 8.29 -35.82
C ASP A 308 -28.55 7.25 -35.75
N GLN A 309 -27.49 7.53 -34.99
CA GLN A 309 -26.33 6.65 -34.86
C GLN A 309 -26.59 5.45 -33.94
N THR A 310 -25.89 4.34 -34.18
CA THR A 310 -25.85 3.20 -33.25
C THR A 310 -25.18 3.58 -31.93
N ASP A 311 -25.40 2.79 -30.86
CA ASP A 311 -24.77 3.07 -29.55
C ASP A 311 -23.23 3.03 -29.63
N ASP A 312 -22.68 2.15 -30.48
CA ASP A 312 -21.25 2.04 -30.73
C ASP A 312 -20.69 3.27 -31.49
N GLU A 313 -21.43 3.78 -32.48
CA GLU A 313 -21.09 5.02 -33.18
C GLU A 313 -21.13 6.22 -32.23
N LYS A 314 -22.16 6.30 -31.38
CA LYS A 314 -22.28 7.34 -30.35
C LYS A 314 -21.11 7.28 -29.38
N CYS A 315 -20.76 6.07 -28.91
CA CYS A 315 -19.65 5.84 -28.00
C CYS A 315 -18.32 6.26 -28.62
N TYR A 316 -18.03 5.84 -29.86
CA TYR A 316 -16.81 6.22 -30.58
C TYR A 316 -16.73 7.73 -30.82
N THR A 317 -17.81 8.35 -31.28
CA THR A 317 -17.88 9.81 -31.49
C THR A 317 -17.59 10.57 -30.19
N MET A 318 -18.15 10.12 -29.07
CA MET A 318 -17.90 10.74 -27.76
C MET A 318 -16.46 10.56 -27.27
N LEU A 319 -15.80 9.45 -27.61
CA LEU A 319 -14.35 9.30 -27.37
C LEU A 319 -13.51 10.26 -28.19
N VAL A 320 -13.88 10.48 -29.47
CA VAL A 320 -13.21 11.46 -30.33
C VAL A 320 -13.38 12.86 -29.76
N VAL A 321 -14.61 13.26 -29.42
CA VAL A 321 -14.91 14.54 -28.75
C VAL A 321 -14.09 14.68 -27.46
N LEU A 322 -14.08 13.66 -26.60
CA LEU A 322 -13.30 13.67 -25.37
C LEU A 322 -11.80 13.88 -25.63
N THR A 323 -11.26 13.30 -26.71
CA THR A 323 -9.85 13.45 -27.09
C THR A 323 -9.54 14.87 -27.61
N HIS A 324 -10.51 15.53 -28.25
CA HIS A 324 -10.39 16.95 -28.61
C HIS A 324 -10.43 17.87 -27.38
N LEU A 325 -11.30 17.57 -26.41
CA LEU A 325 -11.43 18.35 -25.16
C LEU A 325 -10.26 18.12 -24.19
N LEU A 326 -9.64 16.95 -24.24
CA LEU A 326 -8.50 16.56 -23.40
C LEU A 326 -7.27 16.22 -24.25
N PRO A 327 -6.69 17.20 -24.95
CA PRO A 327 -5.58 16.94 -25.86
C PRO A 327 -4.34 16.38 -25.12
N PRO A 328 -3.44 15.68 -25.84
CA PRO A 328 -2.17 15.25 -25.28
C PRO A 328 -1.36 16.44 -24.75
N LEU A 329 -0.68 16.26 -23.61
CA LEU A 329 0.03 17.33 -22.89
C LEU A 329 0.99 18.14 -23.80
N PRO A 330 1.05 19.48 -23.64
CA PRO A 330 1.99 20.32 -24.38
C PRO A 330 3.44 19.91 -24.04
N GLY A 331 4.15 19.37 -25.04
CA GLY A 331 5.48 18.76 -24.90
C GLY A 331 5.55 17.30 -25.35
N SER A 332 4.40 16.63 -25.51
CA SER A 332 4.29 15.38 -26.25
C SER A 332 4.32 15.68 -27.75
N ARG A 333 5.11 14.95 -28.56
CA ARG A 333 5.09 15.05 -30.03
C ARG A 333 3.80 14.46 -30.66
N CYS A 334 2.76 14.25 -29.86
CA CYS A 334 1.52 13.58 -30.26
C CYS A 334 0.46 14.61 -30.64
N SER A 335 0.01 14.58 -31.90
CA SER A 335 -1.16 15.35 -32.35
C SER A 335 -2.46 14.72 -31.88
N ILE A 336 -3.56 15.49 -31.87
CA ILE A 336 -4.91 14.97 -31.61
C ILE A 336 -5.27 13.86 -32.59
N LYS A 337 -4.93 14.04 -33.89
CA LYS A 337 -5.11 13.01 -34.92
C LYS A 337 -4.37 11.71 -34.58
N SER A 338 -3.15 11.82 -34.06
CA SER A 338 -2.40 10.66 -33.57
C SER A 338 -2.95 10.07 -32.29
N ALA A 339 -3.68 10.83 -31.46
CA ALA A 339 -4.33 10.28 -30.26
C ALA A 339 -5.61 9.51 -30.64
N ILE A 340 -6.40 10.06 -31.57
CA ILE A 340 -7.61 9.41 -32.10
C ILE A 340 -7.27 8.06 -32.73
N SER A 341 -6.15 7.95 -33.44
CA SER A 341 -5.71 6.68 -34.03
C SER A 341 -5.31 5.60 -33.01
N PHE A 342 -5.26 5.91 -31.71
CA PHE A 342 -5.00 4.93 -30.64
C PHE A 342 -6.29 4.48 -29.94
N LEU A 343 -7.46 5.10 -30.23
CA LEU A 343 -8.72 4.78 -29.55
C LEU A 343 -9.22 3.38 -29.93
N VAL A 344 -9.38 3.14 -31.23
CA VAL A 344 -9.85 1.87 -31.81
C VAL A 344 -9.23 1.71 -33.19
N ASP A 345 -8.59 0.57 -33.45
CA ASP A 345 -8.12 0.20 -34.78
C ASP A 345 -9.21 -0.57 -35.53
N PHE A 346 -9.50 -0.18 -36.78
CA PHE A 346 -10.51 -0.83 -37.60
C PHE A 346 -9.87 -1.76 -38.63
N VAL A 347 -10.31 -3.02 -38.66
CA VAL A 347 -9.88 -4.02 -39.64
C VAL A 347 -11.07 -4.58 -40.41
N PRO A 348 -10.89 -4.99 -41.69
CA PRO A 348 -11.98 -5.52 -42.50
C PRO A 348 -12.68 -6.74 -41.88
N ALA A 349 -13.98 -6.86 -42.12
CA ALA A 349 -14.74 -8.04 -41.75
C ALA A 349 -14.13 -9.30 -42.39
N GLY A 350 -14.06 -10.40 -41.64
CA GLY A 350 -13.43 -11.66 -42.07
C GLY A 350 -11.92 -11.76 -41.78
N THR A 351 -11.32 -10.72 -41.18
CA THR A 351 -9.93 -10.79 -40.68
C THR A 351 -9.81 -11.87 -39.60
N SER A 352 -8.84 -12.77 -39.73
CA SER A 352 -8.59 -13.82 -38.74
C SER A 352 -7.97 -13.24 -37.47
N ILE A 353 -8.48 -13.62 -36.29
CA ILE A 353 -7.94 -13.18 -34.98
C ILE A 353 -6.44 -13.50 -34.87
N VAL A 354 -6.01 -14.65 -35.39
CA VAL A 354 -4.60 -15.10 -35.36
C VAL A 354 -3.68 -14.16 -36.13
N SER A 355 -4.16 -13.55 -37.22
CA SER A 355 -3.36 -12.59 -38.00
C SER A 355 -3.11 -11.26 -37.27
N LEU A 356 -3.91 -10.91 -36.27
CA LEU A 356 -3.76 -9.65 -35.52
C LEU A 356 -2.48 -9.61 -34.68
N CYS A 357 -1.98 -10.76 -34.23
CA CYS A 357 -0.69 -10.87 -33.55
C CYS A 357 0.52 -10.97 -34.50
N SER A 358 0.29 -11.32 -35.77
CA SER A 358 1.35 -11.67 -36.72
C SER A 358 1.90 -10.48 -37.51
N ASN A 359 1.14 -9.38 -37.60
CA ASN A 359 1.54 -8.18 -38.34
C ASN A 359 2.44 -7.28 -37.47
N SER A 360 3.73 -7.62 -37.42
CA SER A 360 4.78 -6.95 -36.64
C SER A 360 5.14 -5.53 -37.11
N GLU A 361 4.52 -4.98 -38.15
CA GLU A 361 4.87 -3.64 -38.66
C GLU A 361 4.35 -2.49 -37.77
N VAL A 362 3.42 -2.77 -36.84
CA VAL A 362 2.81 -1.78 -35.91
C VAL A 362 3.48 -1.78 -34.52
N ALA A 363 4.54 -2.56 -34.32
CA ALA A 363 5.17 -2.88 -33.04
C ALA A 363 5.98 -1.74 -32.36
N GLN A 364 5.50 -0.50 -32.38
CA GLN A 364 6.08 0.62 -31.62
C GLN A 364 5.09 1.26 -30.62
N GLY A 365 3.87 0.75 -30.51
CA GLY A 365 2.82 1.24 -29.61
C GLY A 365 2.86 0.64 -28.20
N THR A 366 2.22 1.34 -27.25
CA THR A 366 1.94 0.78 -25.91
C THR A 366 0.74 -0.16 -26.01
N GLN A 367 0.92 -1.41 -25.56
CA GLN A 367 -0.12 -2.46 -25.53
C GLN A 367 -0.80 -2.54 -24.16
N PRO A 368 -2.00 -3.11 -24.04
CA PRO A 368 -2.88 -3.65 -25.10
C PRO A 368 -3.68 -2.59 -25.86
N GLN A 369 -4.01 -2.88 -27.12
CA GLN A 369 -4.83 -2.03 -28.00
C GLN A 369 -6.22 -2.64 -28.21
N LEU A 370 -7.19 -1.80 -28.57
CA LEU A 370 -8.54 -2.22 -28.90
C LEU A 370 -8.74 -2.22 -30.42
N ILE A 371 -9.18 -3.35 -30.95
CA ILE A 371 -9.41 -3.57 -32.38
C ILE A 371 -10.89 -3.86 -32.60
N CYS A 372 -11.49 -3.22 -33.61
CA CYS A 372 -12.81 -3.52 -34.14
C CYS A 372 -12.67 -4.25 -35.48
N ILE A 373 -13.13 -5.49 -35.56
CA ILE A 373 -13.30 -6.21 -36.83
C ILE A 373 -14.65 -5.84 -37.43
N GLY A 374 -14.63 -5.22 -38.61
CA GLY A 374 -15.81 -4.71 -39.29
C GLY A 374 -15.98 -3.20 -39.12
N ASN A 375 -17.24 -2.76 -39.04
CA ASN A 375 -17.62 -1.35 -38.93
C ASN A 375 -18.61 -1.20 -37.77
N LEU A 376 -18.55 -0.07 -37.04
CA LEU A 376 -19.48 0.29 -35.95
C LEU A 376 -20.96 0.27 -36.35
N LYS A 377 -21.28 0.42 -37.64
CA LYS A 377 -22.65 0.29 -38.18
C LYS A 377 -23.11 -1.16 -38.35
N SER A 378 -22.17 -2.10 -38.38
CA SER A 378 -22.46 -3.49 -38.67
C SER A 378 -22.86 -4.24 -37.39
N ALA A 379 -23.99 -4.94 -37.42
CA ALA A 379 -24.41 -5.81 -36.35
C ALA A 379 -23.46 -7.02 -36.12
N THR A 380 -22.51 -7.26 -37.02
CA THR A 380 -21.51 -8.32 -36.91
C THR A 380 -20.13 -7.80 -36.52
N CYS A 381 -20.03 -6.55 -36.05
CA CYS A 381 -18.75 -6.06 -35.54
C CYS A 381 -18.30 -6.88 -34.32
N GLN A 382 -16.99 -7.06 -34.19
CA GLN A 382 -16.40 -7.77 -33.06
C GLN A 382 -15.27 -6.94 -32.48
N TYR A 383 -15.22 -6.84 -31.15
CA TYR A 383 -14.19 -6.12 -30.44
C TYR A 383 -13.17 -7.09 -29.85
N ILE A 384 -11.89 -6.82 -30.07
CA ILE A 384 -10.78 -7.66 -29.61
C ILE A 384 -9.73 -6.78 -28.98
N ILE A 385 -9.32 -7.15 -27.77
CA ILE A 385 -8.16 -6.54 -27.10
C ILE A 385 -6.93 -7.34 -27.53
N VAL A 386 -5.93 -6.65 -28.09
CA VAL A 386 -4.73 -7.27 -28.65
C VAL A 386 -3.48 -6.73 -27.95
N ALA A 387 -2.63 -7.65 -27.50
CA ALA A 387 -1.27 -7.38 -27.04
C ALA A 387 -0.31 -8.14 -27.96
N SER A 388 0.02 -7.54 -29.10
CA SER A 388 0.74 -8.23 -30.20
C SER A 388 2.13 -8.69 -29.78
N ASN A 389 2.86 -7.89 -28.98
CA ASN A 389 4.21 -8.27 -28.51
C ASN A 389 4.17 -9.47 -27.57
N ASP A 390 3.03 -9.68 -26.92
CA ASP A 390 2.79 -10.76 -25.96
C ASP A 390 2.08 -11.96 -26.61
N GLY A 391 1.68 -11.85 -27.89
CA GLY A 391 0.95 -12.90 -28.62
C GLY A 391 -0.46 -13.15 -28.08
N VAL A 392 -1.07 -12.18 -27.38
CA VAL A 392 -2.35 -12.35 -26.69
C VAL A 392 -3.48 -11.62 -27.41
N THR A 393 -4.60 -12.31 -27.59
CA THR A 393 -5.88 -11.73 -28.04
C THR A 393 -7.00 -12.10 -27.08
N ILE A 394 -7.80 -11.12 -26.66
CA ILE A 394 -8.97 -11.33 -25.79
C ILE A 394 -10.21 -10.82 -26.54
N PRO A 395 -11.08 -11.72 -27.05
CA PRO A 395 -12.34 -11.31 -27.64
C PRO A 395 -13.27 -10.75 -26.54
N VAL A 396 -13.87 -9.60 -26.81
CA VAL A 396 -14.91 -9.03 -25.95
C VAL A 396 -16.25 -9.27 -26.61
N ASN A 397 -17.08 -10.05 -25.92
CA ASN A 397 -18.47 -10.22 -26.29
C ASN A 397 -19.21 -9.02 -25.70
N ASP A 398 -19.68 -8.09 -26.53
CA ASP A 398 -20.59 -6.95 -26.27
C ASP A 398 -20.18 -5.74 -27.14
N GLY A 399 -20.87 -4.60 -27.01
CA GLY A 399 -20.57 -3.36 -27.73
C GLY A 399 -19.28 -2.65 -27.28
N LEU A 400 -18.97 -1.54 -27.96
CA LEU A 400 -17.75 -0.76 -27.76
C LEU A 400 -17.58 -0.27 -26.32
N THR A 401 -18.67 0.18 -25.68
CA THR A 401 -18.66 0.63 -24.28
C THR A 401 -18.15 -0.47 -23.33
N CYS A 402 -18.59 -1.71 -23.54
CA CYS A 402 -18.12 -2.86 -22.77
C CYS A 402 -16.65 -3.20 -23.09
N ALA A 403 -16.24 -3.11 -24.36
CA ALA A 403 -14.86 -3.33 -24.75
C ALA A 403 -13.89 -2.33 -24.10
N LEU A 404 -14.27 -1.06 -24.00
CA LEU A 404 -13.51 -0.03 -23.30
C LEU A 404 -13.42 -0.30 -21.79
N ASP A 405 -14.52 -0.70 -21.16
CA ASP A 405 -14.56 -1.10 -19.75
C ASP A 405 -13.59 -2.26 -19.48
N LYS A 406 -13.62 -3.30 -20.32
CA LYS A 406 -12.71 -4.44 -20.21
C LYS A 406 -11.25 -4.05 -20.42
N LEU A 407 -10.97 -3.22 -21.43
CA LEU A 407 -9.62 -2.71 -21.68
C LEU A 407 -9.09 -1.93 -20.47
N PHE A 408 -9.89 -1.01 -19.92
CA PHE A 408 -9.51 -0.23 -18.75
C PHE A 408 -9.23 -1.12 -17.52
N LYS A 409 -10.12 -2.09 -17.26
CA LYS A 409 -9.94 -3.07 -16.18
C LYS A 409 -8.69 -3.91 -16.37
N LEU A 410 -8.39 -4.33 -17.60
CA LEU A 410 -7.18 -5.08 -17.93
C LEU A 410 -5.91 -4.27 -17.64
N TYR A 411 -5.87 -2.99 -18.04
CA TYR A 411 -4.78 -2.10 -17.64
C TYR A 411 -4.59 -2.12 -16.11
N TRP A 412 -5.66 -1.95 -15.35
CA TRP A 412 -5.64 -1.96 -13.88
C TRP A 412 -5.17 -3.29 -13.28
N VAL A 413 -5.78 -4.40 -13.68
CA VAL A 413 -5.48 -5.75 -13.19
C VAL A 413 -4.03 -6.14 -13.52
N CYS A 414 -3.56 -5.91 -14.74
CA CYS A 414 -2.20 -6.28 -15.13
C CYS A 414 -1.12 -5.26 -14.71
N ASN A 415 -1.50 -4.18 -14.03
CA ASN A 415 -0.59 -3.08 -13.65
C ASN A 415 0.15 -2.42 -14.83
N LEU A 416 -0.52 -2.34 -15.99
CA LEU A 416 0.05 -1.80 -17.20
C LEU A 416 -0.01 -0.25 -17.23
N ALA A 417 0.91 0.36 -17.97
CA ALA A 417 0.91 1.79 -18.24
C ALA A 417 -0.02 2.10 -19.41
N TYR A 418 -0.76 3.20 -19.33
CA TYR A 418 -1.62 3.66 -20.43
C TYR A 418 -0.79 4.11 -21.63
N PRO A 419 -1.35 4.05 -22.85
CA PRO A 419 -0.74 4.66 -24.01
C PRO A 419 -0.54 6.16 -23.76
N PRO A 420 0.68 6.70 -23.95
CA PRO A 420 0.95 8.10 -23.65
C PRO A 420 0.08 9.06 -24.48
N GLN A 421 -0.35 8.63 -25.66
CA GLN A 421 -1.27 9.35 -26.55
C GLN A 421 -2.67 9.51 -25.93
N LEU A 422 -3.10 8.55 -25.11
CA LEU A 422 -4.42 8.51 -24.48
C LEU A 422 -4.38 8.76 -22.97
N SER A 423 -3.25 9.23 -22.43
CA SER A 423 -3.08 9.39 -20.99
C SER A 423 -4.19 10.24 -20.37
N SER A 424 -4.56 11.37 -21.00
CA SER A 424 -5.62 12.25 -20.50
C SER A 424 -6.99 11.57 -20.52
N VAL A 425 -7.28 10.80 -21.58
CA VAL A 425 -8.54 10.05 -21.75
C VAL A 425 -8.65 8.95 -20.69
N PHE A 426 -7.61 8.16 -20.48
CA PHE A 426 -7.62 7.11 -19.44
C PHE A 426 -7.65 7.68 -18.02
N THR A 427 -7.02 8.83 -17.76
CA THR A 427 -7.19 9.55 -16.49
C THR A 427 -8.62 10.05 -16.30
N PHE A 428 -9.31 10.46 -17.37
CA PHE A 428 -10.73 10.77 -17.29
C PHE A 428 -11.57 9.51 -16.97
N PHE A 429 -11.21 8.34 -17.52
CA PHE A 429 -11.86 7.09 -17.14
C PHE A 429 -11.67 6.78 -15.65
N GLU A 430 -10.48 7.02 -15.08
CA GLU A 430 -10.27 6.89 -13.63
C GLU A 430 -11.24 7.76 -12.81
N TYR A 431 -11.57 8.96 -13.31
CA TYR A 431 -12.59 9.83 -12.71
C TYR A 431 -13.99 9.22 -12.81
N ILE A 432 -14.38 8.66 -13.96
CA ILE A 432 -15.69 8.00 -14.14
C ILE A 432 -15.86 6.85 -13.13
N TYR A 433 -14.81 6.03 -12.97
CA TYR A 433 -14.78 4.92 -12.01
C TYR A 433 -14.60 5.35 -10.55
N GLU A 434 -14.37 6.63 -10.24
CA GLU A 434 -14.05 7.12 -8.89
C GLU A 434 -12.89 6.37 -8.22
N VAL A 435 -11.93 5.92 -9.01
CA VAL A 435 -10.71 5.28 -8.50
C VAL A 435 -9.68 6.35 -8.17
N THR A 436 -8.70 6.00 -7.34
CA THR A 436 -7.63 6.94 -7.03
C THR A 436 -6.86 7.23 -8.31
N ILE A 437 -6.90 8.48 -8.80
CA ILE A 437 -6.15 8.93 -9.97
C ILE A 437 -4.71 8.46 -9.82
N SER A 438 -4.27 7.60 -10.74
CA SER A 438 -3.06 6.82 -10.55
C SER A 438 -1.83 7.69 -10.76
N THR A 439 -1.31 8.26 -9.67
CA THR A 439 -0.01 8.95 -9.68
C THR A 439 1.15 8.00 -10.02
N ASN A 440 0.94 6.68 -9.93
CA ASN A 440 1.97 5.67 -10.23
C ASN A 440 1.88 5.07 -11.64
N ARG A 441 0.80 5.32 -12.38
CA ARG A 441 0.70 4.96 -13.82
C ARG A 441 0.87 6.17 -14.74
N LYS A 442 1.39 7.24 -14.10
CA LYS A 442 1.89 8.53 -14.61
C LYS A 442 0.83 9.56 -14.96
N ALA A 443 0.29 10.20 -13.92
CA ALA A 443 0.22 11.66 -13.94
C ALA A 443 1.64 12.23 -13.77
N LYS A 444 2.42 12.24 -14.86
CA LYS A 444 3.61 13.08 -14.98
C LYS A 444 3.14 14.51 -15.23
N ASN A 445 2.78 15.23 -14.17
CA ASN A 445 2.81 16.70 -14.29
C ASN A 445 4.26 17.21 -14.22
N LEU A 446 5.24 16.31 -14.10
CA LEU A 446 6.67 16.56 -14.20
C LEU A 446 7.35 15.45 -15.04
N PRO A 447 8.21 15.79 -16.02
CA PRO A 447 9.06 14.84 -16.73
C PRO A 447 9.85 13.91 -15.77
N PRO A 448 10.21 12.66 -16.14
CA PRO A 448 10.96 11.73 -15.27
C PRO A 448 12.22 12.32 -14.64
N LYS A 449 12.91 13.20 -15.37
CA LYS A 449 14.09 13.93 -14.91
C LYS A 449 13.84 14.84 -13.69
N HIS A 450 12.58 15.12 -13.36
CA HIS A 450 12.15 15.94 -12.24
C HIS A 450 11.44 15.13 -11.14
N ASN A 451 11.33 13.81 -11.29
CA ASN A 451 10.79 12.95 -10.23
C ASN A 451 11.92 12.54 -9.28
N SER A 452 11.67 12.61 -7.98
CA SER A 452 12.61 12.10 -6.98
C SER A 452 12.78 10.59 -7.13
N SER A 453 14.03 10.13 -7.25
CA SER A 453 14.37 8.72 -7.10
C SER A 453 14.43 8.38 -5.62
N LEU A 454 14.00 7.18 -5.24
CA LEU A 454 14.16 6.68 -3.87
C LEU A 454 15.63 6.62 -3.45
N SER A 455 16.55 6.48 -4.40
CA SER A 455 18.01 6.52 -4.15
C SER A 455 18.54 7.89 -3.74
N HIS A 456 17.76 8.96 -3.91
CA HIS A 456 18.13 10.34 -3.59
C HIS A 456 17.38 10.88 -2.37
N ILE A 457 16.69 10.02 -1.60
CA ILE A 457 15.99 10.40 -0.38
C ILE A 457 16.78 9.86 0.80
N HIS A 458 17.28 10.76 1.65
CA HIS A 458 18.10 10.38 2.79
C HIS A 458 17.36 10.68 4.09
N LEU A 459 17.36 9.71 5.02
CA LEU A 459 16.83 9.93 6.36
C LEU A 459 17.85 10.73 7.15
N CYS A 460 17.50 11.95 7.53
CA CYS A 460 18.39 12.82 8.28
C CYS A 460 18.04 12.90 9.76
N LEU A 461 16.77 12.68 10.12
CA LEU A 461 16.35 12.76 11.52
C LEU A 461 15.10 11.90 11.78
N LEU A 462 15.10 11.22 12.94
CA LEU A 462 14.00 10.36 13.40
C LEU A 462 13.77 10.59 14.89
N PHE A 463 12.52 10.81 15.30
CA PHE A 463 12.17 11.04 16.70
C PHE A 463 10.79 10.46 17.05
N ASN A 464 10.54 10.24 18.34
CA ASN A 464 9.26 9.76 18.83
C ASN A 464 8.23 10.90 18.80
N SER A 465 7.00 10.64 18.35
CA SER A 465 6.00 11.71 18.28
C SER A 465 5.63 12.27 19.66
N MET A 466 5.81 11.51 20.75
CA MET A 466 5.62 12.03 22.12
C MET A 466 6.69 13.05 22.52
N ASP A 467 7.89 12.97 21.94
CA ASP A 467 8.96 13.94 22.21
C ASP A 467 8.60 15.32 21.64
N ARG A 468 7.78 15.37 20.58
CA ARG A 468 7.24 16.63 20.06
C ARG A 468 6.47 17.40 21.12
N GLU A 469 5.59 16.73 21.84
CA GLU A 469 4.76 17.36 22.89
C GLU A 469 5.62 17.79 24.09
N LYS A 470 6.68 17.03 24.38
CA LYS A 470 7.55 17.28 25.54
C LYS A 470 8.61 18.36 25.30
N TYR A 471 9.24 18.38 24.13
CA TYR A 471 10.42 19.22 23.86
C TYR A 471 10.22 20.24 22.72
N GLY A 472 9.20 20.05 21.88
CA GLY A 472 8.95 20.88 20.70
C GLY A 472 9.96 20.67 19.56
N PHE A 473 9.63 21.18 18.37
CA PHE A 473 10.49 21.03 17.20
C PHE A 473 11.84 21.74 17.34
N GLY A 474 11.88 22.88 18.04
CA GLY A 474 13.10 23.66 18.19
C GLY A 474 14.25 22.88 18.81
N LYS A 475 13.96 22.00 19.78
CA LYS A 475 14.97 21.14 20.43
C LYS A 475 15.24 19.87 19.65
N ILE A 476 14.20 19.27 19.08
CA ILE A 476 14.33 18.03 18.29
C ILE A 476 15.16 18.27 17.03
N LEU A 477 14.95 19.39 16.34
CA LEU A 477 15.62 19.74 15.09
C LEU A 477 16.94 20.49 15.29
N GLU A 478 17.32 20.81 16.53
CA GLU A 478 18.53 21.56 16.85
C GLU A 478 19.79 20.95 16.19
N PRO A 479 20.05 19.63 16.25
CA PRO A 479 21.23 19.04 15.63
C PRO A 479 21.25 19.22 14.11
N LEU A 480 20.11 18.97 13.45
CA LEU A 480 19.99 19.10 12.00
C LEU A 480 20.14 20.56 11.55
N LEU A 481 19.57 21.50 12.30
CA LEU A 481 19.68 22.92 12.00
C LEU A 481 21.11 23.43 12.14
N ASP A 482 21.87 22.91 13.11
CA ASP A 482 23.27 23.28 13.28
C ASP A 482 24.17 22.72 12.18
N ASP A 483 23.92 21.49 11.73
CA ASP A 483 24.59 20.90 10.56
C ASP A 483 24.30 21.70 9.28
N ILE A 484 23.06 22.13 9.07
CA ILE A 484 22.70 22.96 7.91
C ILE A 484 23.35 24.34 8.00
N LYS A 485 23.37 24.98 9.18
CA LYS A 485 24.09 26.26 9.36
C LYS A 485 25.59 26.11 9.09
N LEU A 486 26.19 24.99 9.47
CA LEU A 486 27.58 24.70 9.16
C LEU A 486 27.78 24.60 7.64
N LEU A 487 26.88 23.88 6.95
CA LEU A 487 26.89 23.74 5.49
C LEU A 487 26.63 25.08 4.76
N GLU A 488 25.82 25.97 5.32
CA GLU A 488 25.55 27.32 4.80
C GLU A 488 26.75 28.26 4.94
N ARG A 489 27.44 28.21 6.09
CA ARG A 489 28.51 29.17 6.43
C ARG A 489 29.90 28.70 6.00
N SER A 490 30.21 27.46 6.31
CA SER A 490 31.56 26.91 6.15
C SER A 490 31.64 25.92 4.99
N GLY A 491 30.52 25.28 4.64
CA GLY A 491 30.49 24.20 3.66
C GLY A 491 31.24 22.95 4.14
N VAL A 492 31.35 21.95 3.28
CA VAL A 492 32.07 20.70 3.52
C VAL A 492 33.10 20.48 2.42
N GLN A 493 34.35 20.18 2.80
CA GLN A 493 35.37 19.78 1.82
C GLN A 493 35.13 18.35 1.35
N VAL A 494 35.13 18.17 0.04
CA VAL A 494 34.99 16.88 -0.62
C VAL A 494 36.12 16.73 -1.63
N GLU A 495 36.87 15.65 -1.51
CA GLU A 495 37.95 15.33 -2.44
C GLU A 495 37.42 14.37 -3.50
N ASN A 496 37.61 14.72 -4.78
CA ASN A 496 37.22 13.88 -5.89
C ASN A 496 38.30 13.91 -6.98
N GLN A 497 38.82 12.74 -7.36
CA GLN A 497 39.87 12.57 -8.36
C GLN A 497 41.15 13.39 -8.10
N GLY A 498 41.47 13.68 -6.84
CA GLY A 498 42.67 14.42 -6.44
C GLY A 498 42.47 15.94 -6.34
N ASP A 499 41.28 16.45 -6.66
CA ASP A 499 40.91 17.86 -6.47
C ASP A 499 40.03 18.00 -5.22
N SER A 500 40.30 19.04 -4.41
CA SER A 500 39.51 19.38 -3.22
C SER A 500 38.46 20.45 -3.56
N TYR A 501 37.20 20.14 -3.31
CA TYR A 501 36.05 21.02 -3.56
C TYR A 501 35.39 21.41 -2.23
N GLN A 502 35.14 22.70 -2.03
CA GLN A 502 34.33 23.18 -0.91
C GLN A 502 32.85 23.27 -1.34
N LEU A 503 32.00 22.41 -0.78
CA LEU A 503 30.57 22.37 -1.11
C LEU A 503 29.74 23.10 -0.07
N TYR A 504 28.89 24.01 -0.51
CA TYR A 504 27.91 24.71 0.33
C TYR A 504 26.50 24.23 0.01
N GLY A 505 25.58 24.35 0.96
CA GLY A 505 24.24 23.83 0.81
C GLY A 505 23.28 24.37 1.87
N THR A 506 22.00 24.36 1.53
CA THR A 506 20.88 24.80 2.37
C THR A 506 19.60 24.08 1.95
N ILE A 507 18.50 24.29 2.68
CA ILE A 507 17.17 23.79 2.33
C ILE A 507 16.61 24.62 1.17
N CYS A 508 16.40 23.98 0.02
CA CYS A 508 15.80 24.63 -1.15
C CYS A 508 14.27 24.68 -1.08
N VAL A 509 13.63 23.58 -0.67
CA VAL A 509 12.17 23.44 -0.60
C VAL A 509 11.80 22.52 0.56
N LEU A 510 10.77 22.88 1.33
CA LEU A 510 10.15 22.01 2.32
C LEU A 510 8.90 21.33 1.74
N THR A 511 8.82 20.00 1.85
CA THR A 511 7.68 19.20 1.40
C THR A 511 7.15 18.31 2.51
N ALA A 512 5.88 18.48 2.88
CA ALA A 512 5.16 17.58 3.79
C ALA A 512 3.65 17.65 3.53
N ASP A 513 2.85 16.81 4.19
CA ASP A 513 1.40 16.99 4.17
C ASP A 513 0.97 18.23 5.00
N ASN A 514 -0.28 18.66 4.83
CA ASN A 514 -0.76 19.90 5.44
C ASN A 514 -0.59 19.92 6.96
N LEU A 515 -0.83 18.78 7.63
CA LEU A 515 -0.72 18.70 9.08
C LEU A 515 0.73 18.84 9.52
N ALA A 516 1.66 18.14 8.87
CA ALA A 516 3.08 18.22 9.15
C ALA A 516 3.66 19.61 8.82
N VAL A 517 3.28 20.22 7.68
CA VAL A 517 3.67 21.59 7.32
C VAL A 517 3.22 22.58 8.38
N HIS A 518 1.93 22.55 8.76
CA HIS A 518 1.38 23.51 9.73
C HIS A 518 2.07 23.36 11.08
N SER A 519 2.24 22.11 11.52
CA SER A 519 2.96 21.73 12.72
C SER A 519 4.41 22.24 12.76
N LEU A 520 5.17 22.05 11.67
CA LEU A 520 6.60 22.39 11.61
C LEU A 520 6.85 23.89 11.38
N CYS A 521 5.96 24.54 10.63
CA CYS A 521 6.08 25.96 10.27
C CYS A 521 5.39 26.90 11.28
N GLY A 522 4.88 26.36 12.39
CA GLY A 522 4.27 27.17 13.45
C GLY A 522 2.86 27.68 13.14
N TYR A 523 2.13 27.06 12.19
CA TYR A 523 0.74 27.39 11.87
C TYR A 523 -0.27 26.52 12.65
N VAL A 524 -1.49 27.01 12.81
CA VAL A 524 -2.60 26.28 13.44
C VAL A 524 -2.97 25.03 12.63
N GLU A 525 -2.92 23.84 13.25
CA GLU A 525 -3.15 22.55 12.59
C GLU A 525 -4.62 22.21 12.36
N SER A 526 -5.54 22.79 13.14
CA SER A 526 -6.98 22.52 13.05
C SER A 526 -7.67 23.23 11.89
N PHE A 527 -6.96 24.10 11.16
CA PHE A 527 -7.52 24.98 10.11
C PHE A 527 -8.74 25.80 10.60
N SER A 528 -8.84 26.00 11.92
CA SER A 528 -9.94 26.72 12.54
C SER A 528 -9.75 28.23 12.53
N ALA A 529 -8.51 28.69 12.32
CA ALA A 529 -8.17 30.10 12.27
C ALA A 529 -8.88 30.84 11.12
N ASN A 530 -9.08 32.15 11.28
CA ASN A 530 -9.68 32.98 10.22
C ASN A 530 -8.77 33.02 8.99
N LYS A 531 -7.49 33.31 9.17
CA LYS A 531 -6.45 33.20 8.12
C LYS A 531 -5.78 31.83 8.19
N PHE A 532 -6.44 30.80 7.66
CA PHE A 532 -5.99 29.40 7.78
C PHE A 532 -4.96 28.96 6.74
N CYS A 533 -4.86 29.65 5.60
CA CYS A 533 -3.92 29.29 4.54
C CYS A 533 -2.48 29.68 4.91
N HIS A 534 -1.49 28.84 4.60
CA HIS A 534 -0.08 29.15 4.82
C HIS A 534 0.58 29.89 3.64
N PHE A 535 -0.10 30.02 2.49
CA PHE A 535 0.40 30.76 1.33
C PHE A 535 -0.13 32.21 1.25
N CYS A 536 -1.37 32.43 1.68
CA CYS A 536 -2.06 33.72 1.55
C CYS A 536 -2.82 34.07 2.83
N LEU A 537 -3.30 35.31 2.87
CA LEU A 537 -4.03 35.91 4.00
C LEU A 537 -5.55 35.87 3.81
N VAL A 538 -6.06 35.00 2.93
CA VAL A 538 -7.50 34.85 2.70
C VAL A 538 -8.23 34.51 4.00
N GLU A 539 -9.34 35.22 4.24
CA GLU A 539 -10.23 34.96 5.36
C GLU A 539 -11.16 33.80 5.06
N LYS A 540 -11.60 33.11 6.12
CA LYS A 540 -12.35 31.86 6.00
C LYS A 540 -13.71 32.01 5.31
N ASN A 541 -14.35 33.16 5.48
CA ASN A 541 -15.59 33.54 4.82
C ASN A 541 -15.40 33.79 3.30
N LEU A 542 -14.31 34.44 2.91
CA LEU A 542 -14.00 34.80 1.52
C LEU A 542 -13.44 33.60 0.73
N ALA A 543 -12.83 32.63 1.40
CA ALA A 543 -12.28 31.42 0.76
C ALA A 543 -13.33 30.56 0.04
N GLN A 544 -14.64 30.76 0.29
CA GLN A 544 -15.72 30.06 -0.41
C GLN A 544 -16.13 30.74 -1.72
N THR A 545 -15.72 31.99 -1.94
CA THR A 545 -16.19 32.84 -3.04
C THR A 545 -15.07 33.35 -3.95
N VAL A 546 -13.82 33.32 -3.49
CA VAL A 546 -12.65 33.73 -4.28
C VAL A 546 -11.99 32.51 -4.91
N PHE A 547 -11.96 32.48 -6.24
CA PHE A 547 -11.41 31.36 -7.04
C PHE A 547 -10.14 31.73 -7.81
N ASP A 548 -9.83 33.03 -7.94
CA ASP A 548 -8.59 33.51 -8.53
C ASP A 548 -7.53 33.72 -7.44
N GLY A 549 -6.37 33.07 -7.60
CA GLY A 549 -5.27 33.14 -6.65
C GLY A 549 -4.39 34.37 -6.78
N ASP A 550 -4.47 35.10 -7.90
CA ASP A 550 -3.67 36.30 -8.15
C ASP A 550 -4.25 37.54 -7.46
N GLU A 551 -5.53 37.51 -7.10
CA GLU A 551 -6.22 38.56 -6.32
C GLU A 551 -5.99 38.43 -4.80
N LEU A 552 -5.33 37.36 -4.34
CA LEU A 552 -5.12 37.09 -2.91
C LEU A 552 -3.80 37.67 -2.40
N GLU A 553 -3.87 38.39 -1.28
CA GLU A 553 -2.69 38.87 -0.57
C GLU A 553 -1.85 37.69 -0.04
N LYS A 554 -0.57 37.64 -0.44
CA LYS A 554 0.35 36.54 -0.10
C LYS A 554 0.97 36.75 1.29
N ARG A 555 1.31 35.65 1.97
CA ARG A 555 2.14 35.72 3.18
C ARG A 555 3.57 36.10 2.81
N THR A 556 4.12 37.09 3.48
CA THR A 556 5.50 37.58 3.33
C THR A 556 6.24 37.42 4.66
N ARG A 557 7.57 37.60 4.66
CA ARG A 557 8.35 37.53 5.90
C ARG A 557 7.87 38.57 6.92
N GLU A 558 7.57 39.77 6.43
CA GLU A 558 7.18 40.93 7.24
C GLU A 558 5.82 40.68 7.89
N ASN A 559 4.80 40.28 7.10
CA ASN A 559 3.48 40.03 7.66
C ASN A 559 3.44 38.77 8.53
N TYR A 560 4.24 37.75 8.23
CA TYR A 560 4.40 36.58 9.10
C TYR A 560 5.00 36.99 10.44
N GLN A 561 6.08 37.78 10.45
CA GLN A 561 6.71 38.26 11.68
C GLN A 561 5.76 39.14 12.51
N GLN A 562 4.97 39.98 11.86
CA GLN A 562 3.91 40.75 12.52
C GLN A 562 2.87 39.84 13.16
N HIS A 563 2.43 38.77 12.48
CA HIS A 563 1.49 37.79 13.04
C HIS A 563 2.07 37.03 14.24
N VAL A 564 3.36 36.66 14.18
CA VAL A 564 4.09 36.08 15.32
C VAL A 564 4.07 37.05 16.52
N TRP A 565 4.37 38.33 16.30
CA TRP A 565 4.37 39.34 17.37
C TRP A 565 2.97 39.64 17.91
N HIS A 566 1.96 39.62 17.03
CA HIS A 566 0.56 39.84 17.41
C HIS A 566 0.03 38.72 18.30
N ASN A 567 0.59 37.51 18.19
CA ASN A 567 0.29 36.37 19.06
C ASN A 567 -1.21 36.06 19.22
N ASP A 568 -1.95 36.11 18.10
CA ASP A 568 -3.35 35.70 18.02
C ASP A 568 -3.51 34.61 16.95
N PRO A 569 -3.38 33.32 17.34
CA PRO A 569 -3.46 32.22 16.38
C PRO A 569 -4.84 32.05 15.77
N SER A 570 -5.90 32.45 16.48
CA SER A 570 -7.28 32.34 16.00
C SER A 570 -7.54 33.29 14.84
N SER A 571 -7.02 34.51 14.91
CA SER A 571 -7.14 35.49 13.82
C SER A 571 -6.14 35.23 12.69
N THR A 572 -4.85 35.08 13.04
CA THR A 572 -3.74 35.13 12.07
C THR A 572 -3.35 33.78 11.48
N GLY A 573 -3.72 32.68 12.14
CA GLY A 573 -3.33 31.32 11.82
C GLY A 573 -1.89 30.95 12.20
N VAL A 574 -1.13 31.85 12.82
CA VAL A 574 0.26 31.62 13.26
C VAL A 574 0.27 31.44 14.79
N LYS A 575 0.82 30.32 15.26
CA LYS A 575 0.95 29.99 16.69
C LYS A 575 2.29 30.45 17.28
N GLU A 576 3.36 30.24 16.52
CA GLU A 576 4.73 30.49 16.96
C GLU A 576 5.64 30.69 15.75
N ASP A 577 6.82 31.27 15.97
CA ASP A 577 7.86 31.36 14.94
C ASP A 577 8.48 29.97 14.68
N SER A 578 8.62 29.62 13.40
CA SER A 578 9.22 28.34 13.04
C SER A 578 10.71 28.32 13.34
N CYS A 579 11.19 27.23 13.96
CA CYS A 579 12.62 27.01 14.17
C CYS A 579 13.45 26.98 12.86
N LEU A 580 12.82 26.72 11.72
CA LEU A 580 13.47 26.73 10.40
C LEU A 580 13.83 28.14 9.91
N ASN A 581 13.15 29.18 10.41
CA ASN A 581 13.43 30.57 10.05
C ASN A 581 14.78 31.07 10.60
N LYS A 582 15.47 30.25 11.42
CA LYS A 582 16.83 30.52 11.92
C LYS A 582 17.92 30.25 10.87
N LEU A 583 17.58 29.65 9.73
CA LEU A 583 18.51 29.39 8.62
C LEU A 583 18.72 30.66 7.79
N GLN A 584 19.89 30.80 7.17
CA GLN A 584 20.23 32.03 6.45
C GLN A 584 19.47 32.17 5.13
N TYR A 585 19.28 31.05 4.41
CA TYR A 585 18.74 31.07 3.05
C TYR A 585 17.33 30.46 2.93
N PHE A 586 16.69 30.09 4.05
CA PHE A 586 15.37 29.49 4.10
C PHE A 586 14.40 30.29 4.98
N HIS A 587 13.17 30.46 4.50
CA HIS A 587 12.05 30.99 5.29
C HIS A 587 10.73 30.30 4.89
N VAL A 588 9.86 30.05 5.87
CA VAL A 588 8.61 29.27 5.71
C VAL A 588 7.58 29.92 4.77
N THR A 589 7.73 31.19 4.40
CA THR A 589 6.83 31.88 3.46
C THR A 589 7.30 31.83 2.01
N GLU A 590 8.55 31.47 1.76
CA GLU A 590 9.17 31.58 0.43
C GLU A 590 9.51 30.23 -0.20
N ARG A 591 9.96 29.27 0.61
CA ARG A 591 10.55 28.01 0.16
C ARG A 591 9.62 26.82 0.39
N MET A 592 8.32 27.04 0.18
CA MET A 592 7.26 26.03 0.32
C MET A 592 6.75 25.57 -1.04
N CYS A 593 6.55 24.26 -1.17
CA CYS A 593 6.04 23.67 -2.41
C CYS A 593 4.55 24.05 -2.62
N ARG A 594 4.24 24.74 -3.73
CA ARG A 594 2.89 25.25 -4.05
C ARG A 594 1.91 24.19 -4.60
N HIS A 595 2.34 22.96 -4.88
CA HIS A 595 1.49 21.86 -5.34
C HIS A 595 2.15 20.48 -5.09
N TYR A 596 1.34 19.46 -4.75
CA TYR A 596 1.64 18.03 -4.48
C TYR A 596 1.69 17.52 -3.02
N ALA A 597 0.69 17.85 -2.21
CA ALA A 597 0.39 17.07 -1.01
C ALA A 597 -0.37 15.76 -1.35
N ARG A 598 0.32 14.79 -1.99
CA ARG A 598 -0.13 13.38 -2.01
C ARG A 598 0.99 12.34 -1.84
N TYR A 599 2.25 12.77 -1.67
CA TYR A 599 3.41 11.87 -1.57
C TYR A 599 3.77 11.39 -0.15
N SER A 600 3.27 12.01 0.94
CA SER A 600 3.68 11.60 2.30
C SER A 600 3.08 10.26 2.78
N ARG A 601 1.96 9.80 2.20
CA ARG A 601 1.28 8.57 2.66
C ARG A 601 2.05 7.27 2.40
N ARG A 602 3.13 7.29 1.60
CA ARG A 602 3.93 6.10 1.27
C ARG A 602 5.27 5.98 2.00
N CYS A 603 5.70 6.98 2.76
CA CYS A 603 7.02 6.95 3.43
C CYS A 603 7.01 6.46 4.88
N SER A 604 5.87 6.07 5.45
CA SER A 604 5.84 5.39 6.76
C SER A 604 5.47 3.91 6.61
N PRO A 605 6.44 2.98 6.69
CA PRO A 605 6.15 1.56 6.85
C PRO A 605 5.73 1.21 8.31
N PHE A 606 5.73 2.17 9.23
CA PHE A 606 5.37 1.95 10.63
C PHE A 606 3.88 2.24 10.89
N ARG A 607 3.02 1.31 10.46
CA ARG A 607 1.69 1.12 11.07
C ARG A 607 1.70 -0.17 11.89
N GLY A 608 2.45 -0.14 12.98
CA GLY A 608 2.35 -1.06 14.08
C GLY A 608 2.81 -0.33 15.33
N GLU A 609 1.86 0.03 16.21
CA GLU A 609 1.99 0.43 17.62
C GLU A 609 3.23 1.24 18.11
N ILE A 610 3.98 1.92 17.25
CA ILE A 610 5.13 2.73 17.64
C ILE A 610 4.99 4.15 17.08
N ASN A 611 4.89 5.10 18.00
CA ASN A 611 4.74 6.54 17.81
C ASN A 611 6.03 7.18 17.25
N VAL A 612 6.34 7.04 15.96
CA VAL A 612 7.59 7.60 15.35
C VAL A 612 7.28 8.53 14.18
N THR A 613 7.94 9.69 14.13
CA THR A 613 7.81 10.68 13.05
C THR A 613 9.14 10.82 12.29
N PRO A 614 9.19 10.48 10.98
CA PRO A 614 10.40 10.63 10.16
C PRO A 614 10.49 11.99 9.46
N LEU A 615 11.70 12.56 9.38
CA LEU A 615 12.01 13.72 8.54
C LEU A 615 13.03 13.31 7.46
N HIS A 616 12.67 13.51 6.20
CA HIS A 616 13.51 13.20 5.04
C HIS A 616 14.02 14.50 4.41
N LEU A 617 15.28 14.51 3.97
CA LEU A 617 15.84 15.55 3.10
C LEU A 617 15.88 15.06 1.65
#